data_AF-A0A7X0TU11-F1
#
_entry.id   AF-A0A7X0TU11-F1
#
_cell.length_a   1.000
_cell.length_b   1.000
_cell.length_c   1.000
_cell.angle_alpha   90.00
_cell.angle_beta   90.00
_cell.angle_gamma   90.00
#
_symmetry.space_group_name_H-M   'P 1'
#
loop_
_entity.id
_entity.type
_entity.pdbx_description
1 polymer ?
#
loop_
_entity_poly.entity_id
_entity_poly.type
_entity_poly.pdbx_seq_one_letter_code
_entity_poly.pdbx_strand_id
1 'polypeptide(L)'
;MDSNEHLDITLLESYLDSLTVDIVQKMLEMYIQQSSIYLEEIASSITNQSQSDWQNSCHKMKGASASIGFLLVHKQLVTLEKSEEQWSVKNGLIAQLITLNEQAIKAFQKWLDTH
;
A
#
# COMPACT_ATOMS: atom_id res chain seq x y z
N MET A 1 -1.33 -9.11 -16.94
CA MET A 1 -1.78 -8.42 -15.72
C MET A 1 -1.80 -6.95 -16.07
N ASP A 2 -3.00 -6.42 -16.23
CA ASP A 2 -3.23 -5.04 -16.61
C ASP A 2 -2.92 -4.13 -15.42
N SER A 3 -2.12 -3.09 -15.62
CA SER A 3 -1.79 -2.10 -14.56
C SER A 3 -3.05 -1.47 -13.94
N ASN A 4 -4.16 -1.47 -14.68
CA ASN A 4 -5.47 -0.95 -14.26
C ASN A 4 -6.10 -1.69 -13.06
N GLU A 5 -5.67 -2.92 -12.75
CA GLU A 5 -6.20 -3.62 -11.56
C GLU A 5 -5.53 -3.13 -10.27
N HIS A 6 -4.27 -2.69 -10.35
CA HIS A 6 -3.48 -2.30 -9.18
C HIS A 6 -3.46 -0.80 -8.94
N LEU A 7 -3.58 0.01 -10.01
CA LEU A 7 -3.36 1.45 -9.98
C LEU A 7 -4.62 2.22 -10.36
N ASP A 8 -4.84 3.33 -9.66
CA ASP A 8 -5.79 4.37 -10.08
C ASP A 8 -5.15 5.26 -11.15
N ILE A 9 -5.22 4.83 -12.42
CA ILE A 9 -4.62 5.55 -13.54
C ILE A 9 -5.16 6.98 -13.65
N THR A 10 -6.44 7.20 -13.34
CA THR A 10 -7.06 8.53 -13.41
C THR A 10 -6.40 9.49 -12.42
N LEU A 11 -6.13 9.01 -11.19
CA LEU A 11 -5.40 9.78 -10.19
C LEU A 11 -3.97 10.09 -10.65
N LEU A 12 -3.26 9.09 -11.18
CA LEU A 12 -1.87 9.25 -11.58
C LEU A 12 -1.71 10.18 -12.79
N GLU A 13 -2.60 10.11 -13.77
CA GLU A 13 -2.68 11.05 -14.89
C GLU A 13 -2.93 12.48 -14.38
N SER A 14 -3.85 12.65 -13.40
CA SER A 14 -4.08 13.97 -12.78
C SER A 14 -2.85 14.53 -12.06
N TYR A 15 -1.97 13.67 -11.56
CA TYR A 15 -0.68 14.09 -11.01
C TYR A 15 0.28 14.53 -12.10
N LEU A 16 0.36 13.86 -13.25
CA LEU A 16 1.20 14.32 -14.36
C LEU A 16 0.68 15.59 -15.03
N ASP A 17 -0.62 15.86 -14.96
CA ASP A 17 -1.20 17.12 -15.44
C ASP A 17 -0.82 18.32 -14.55
N SER A 18 -0.56 18.07 -13.26
CA SER A 18 -0.33 19.12 -12.26
C SER A 18 1.12 19.19 -11.74
N LEU A 19 1.88 18.11 -11.91
CA LEU A 19 3.24 17.90 -11.40
C LEU A 19 4.12 17.31 -12.51
N THR A 20 5.44 17.37 -12.34
CA THR A 20 6.36 16.69 -13.26
C THR A 20 6.50 15.20 -12.92
N VAL A 21 6.89 14.40 -13.91
CA VAL A 21 7.21 12.97 -13.74
C VAL A 21 8.20 12.76 -12.58
N ASP A 22 9.22 13.62 -12.45
CA ASP A 22 10.20 13.56 -11.36
C ASP A 22 9.56 13.70 -9.96
N ILE A 23 8.52 14.53 -9.82
CA ILE A 23 7.82 14.70 -8.55
C ILE A 23 6.98 13.46 -8.25
N VAL A 24 6.28 12.92 -9.25
CA VAL A 24 5.49 11.69 -9.09
C VAL A 24 6.38 10.49 -8.75
N GLN A 25 7.57 10.40 -9.35
CA GLN A 25 8.57 9.40 -8.98
C GLN A 25 9.00 9.54 -7.52
N LYS A 26 9.29 10.77 -7.04
CA LYS A 26 9.63 11.01 -5.63
C LYS A 26 8.49 10.64 -4.69
N MET A 27 7.23 10.87 -5.06
CA MET A 27 6.09 10.42 -4.27
C MET A 27 6.08 8.90 -4.11
N LEU A 28 6.37 8.16 -5.18
CA LEU A 28 6.51 6.70 -5.12
C LEU A 28 7.69 6.29 -4.23
N GLU A 29 8.85 6.92 -4.37
CA GLU A 29 10.03 6.63 -3.54
C GLU A 29 9.75 6.85 -2.04
N MET A 30 9.09 7.96 -1.70
CA MET A 30 8.66 8.25 -0.32
C MET A 30 7.66 7.20 0.18
N TYR A 31 6.71 6.79 -0.67
CA TYR A 31 5.79 5.72 -0.34
C TYR A 31 6.52 4.41 -0.04
N ILE A 32 7.48 4.01 -0.88
CA ILE A 32 8.24 2.76 -0.71
C ILE A 32 8.93 2.76 0.66
N GLN A 33 9.66 3.84 0.99
CA GLN A 33 10.34 3.98 2.29
C GLN A 33 9.37 3.92 3.46
N GLN A 34 8.22 4.58 3.35
CA GLN A 34 7.28 4.65 4.45
C GLN A 34 6.47 3.36 4.60
N SER A 35 6.17 2.68 3.50
CA SER A 35 5.41 1.42 3.47
C SER A 35 6.15 0.28 4.15
N SER A 36 7.49 0.21 4.07
CA SER A 36 8.27 -0.81 4.77
C SER A 36 8.14 -0.65 6.29
N ILE A 37 8.19 0.58 6.80
CA ILE A 37 7.99 0.89 8.22
C ILE A 37 6.59 0.44 8.67
N TYR A 38 5.56 0.75 7.88
CA TYR A 38 4.20 0.32 8.23
C TYR A 38 4.04 -1.20 8.22
N LEU A 39 4.61 -1.89 7.25
CA LEU A 39 4.57 -3.36 7.18
C LEU A 39 5.26 -4.00 8.40
N GLU A 40 6.39 -3.44 8.84
CA GLU A 40 7.08 -3.86 10.06
C GLU A 40 6.25 -3.61 11.33
N GLU A 41 5.60 -2.44 11.44
CA GLU A 41 4.70 -2.14 12.57
C GLU A 41 3.49 -3.11 12.59
N ILE A 42 2.88 -3.39 11.43
CA ILE A 42 1.77 -4.34 11.31
C ILE A 42 2.24 -5.75 11.72
N ALA A 43 3.42 -6.21 11.27
CA ALA A 43 3.98 -7.49 11.68
C ALA A 43 4.29 -7.55 13.18
N SER A 44 4.80 -6.45 13.74
CA SER A 44 5.10 -6.34 15.18
C SER A 44 3.83 -6.43 16.03
N SER A 45 2.71 -5.86 15.55
CA SER A 45 1.42 -5.94 16.24
C SER A 45 0.89 -7.37 16.38
N ILE A 46 1.22 -8.28 15.44
CA ILE A 46 0.92 -9.71 15.57
C ILE A 46 1.72 -10.33 16.71
N THR A 47 3.02 -10.03 16.77
CA THR A 47 3.92 -10.56 17.80
C THR A 47 3.48 -10.10 19.20
N ASN A 48 3.09 -8.83 19.31
CA ASN A 48 2.59 -8.24 20.55
C ASN A 48 1.11 -8.53 20.81
N GLN A 49 0.42 -9.20 19.88
CA GLN A 49 -1.02 -9.48 19.93
C GLN A 49 -1.87 -8.25 20.26
N SER A 50 -1.47 -7.09 19.72
CA SER A 50 -2.06 -5.79 20.03
C SER A 50 -3.01 -5.36 18.93
N GLN A 51 -4.32 -5.44 19.21
CA GLN A 51 -5.35 -5.04 18.25
C GLN A 51 -5.30 -3.54 17.94
N SER A 52 -4.99 -2.71 18.95
CA SER A 52 -4.87 -1.26 18.76
C SER A 52 -3.72 -0.90 17.84
N ASP A 53 -2.56 -1.56 17.99
CA ASP A 53 -1.40 -1.30 17.14
C ASP A 53 -1.65 -1.81 15.72
N TRP A 54 -2.26 -2.99 15.60
CA TRP A 54 -2.69 -3.55 14.32
C TRP A 54 -3.59 -2.58 13.56
N GLN A 55 -4.65 -2.08 14.21
CA GLN A 55 -5.60 -1.16 13.60
C GLN A 55 -4.92 0.16 13.22
N ASN A 56 -4.11 0.73 14.10
CA ASN A 56 -3.42 2.00 13.87
C ASN A 56 -2.45 1.90 12.68
N SER A 57 -1.61 0.87 12.63
CA SER A 57 -0.63 0.71 11.54
C SER A 57 -1.29 0.36 10.20
N CYS A 58 -2.37 -0.43 10.21
CA CYS A 58 -3.19 -0.63 9.01
C CYS A 58 -3.82 0.69 8.53
N HIS A 59 -4.33 1.51 9.44
CA HIS A 59 -4.93 2.80 9.10
C HIS A 59 -3.93 3.76 8.46
N LYS A 60 -2.70 3.85 9.00
CA LYS A 60 -1.62 4.66 8.43
C LYS A 60 -1.30 4.23 6.99
N MET A 61 -1.05 2.94 6.78
CA MET A 61 -0.71 2.42 5.45
C MET A 61 -1.88 2.55 4.47
N LYS A 62 -3.12 2.44 4.95
CA LYS A 62 -4.34 2.62 4.14
C LYS A 62 -4.41 4.02 3.55
N GLY A 63 -4.07 5.05 4.34
CA GLY A 63 -4.00 6.43 3.89
C GLY A 63 -2.90 6.62 2.84
N ALA A 64 -1.70 6.11 3.10
CA ALA A 64 -0.59 6.20 2.17
C ALA A 64 -0.88 5.52 0.82
N SER A 65 -1.45 4.30 0.85
CA SER A 65 -1.79 3.55 -0.37
C SER A 65 -2.89 4.24 -1.19
N ALA A 66 -3.87 4.88 -0.54
CA ALA A 66 -4.86 5.69 -1.24
C ALA A 66 -4.21 6.89 -1.96
N SER A 67 -3.29 7.58 -1.28
CA SER A 67 -2.66 8.80 -1.83
C SER A 67 -1.74 8.56 -3.03
N ILE A 68 -1.26 7.33 -3.22
CA ILE A 68 -0.40 6.96 -4.37
C ILE A 68 -1.16 6.11 -5.41
N GLY A 69 -2.49 5.96 -5.25
CA GLY A 69 -3.33 5.25 -6.20
C GLY A 69 -3.22 3.72 -6.16
N PHE A 70 -2.79 3.11 -5.05
CA PHE A 70 -2.68 1.65 -4.94
C PHE A 70 -4.01 1.00 -4.52
N LEU A 71 -4.85 0.69 -5.51
CA LEU A 71 -6.22 0.23 -5.32
C LEU A 71 -6.33 -1.07 -4.51
N LEU A 72 -5.61 -2.12 -4.89
CA LEU A 72 -5.70 -3.43 -4.22
C LEU A 72 -5.05 -3.43 -2.84
N VAL A 73 -3.97 -2.68 -2.66
CA VAL A 73 -3.32 -2.50 -1.36
C VAL A 73 -4.27 -1.78 -0.41
N HIS A 74 -4.87 -0.69 -0.86
CA HIS A 74 -5.86 0.05 -0.09
C HIS A 74 -7.06 -0.83 0.30
N LYS A 75 -7.61 -1.58 -0.67
CA LYS A 75 -8.72 -2.50 -0.42
C LYS A 75 -8.39 -3.56 0.63
N GLN A 76 -7.21 -4.17 0.54
CA GLN A 76 -6.75 -5.14 1.54
C GLN A 76 -6.65 -4.50 2.92
N LEU A 77 -6.08 -3.30 3.02
CA LEU A 77 -5.93 -2.59 4.29
C LEU A 77 -7.27 -2.18 4.93
N VAL A 78 -8.29 -1.85 4.13
CA VAL A 78 -9.66 -1.62 4.63
C VAL A 78 -10.21 -2.87 5.33
N THR A 79 -9.94 -4.06 4.79
CA THR A 79 -10.32 -5.34 5.41
C THR A 79 -9.47 -5.61 6.66
N LEU A 80 -8.16 -5.42 6.58
CA LEU A 80 -7.24 -5.71 7.67
C LEU A 80 -7.48 -4.83 8.89
N GLU A 81 -7.66 -3.52 8.71
CA GLU A 81 -7.88 -2.57 9.80
C GLU A 81 -9.04 -2.98 10.72
N LYS A 82 -10.06 -3.65 10.18
CA LYS A 82 -11.26 -4.10 10.92
C LYS A 82 -11.23 -5.58 11.28
N SER A 83 -10.14 -6.29 10.98
CA SER A 83 -10.06 -7.74 11.20
C SER A 83 -9.90 -8.08 12.68
N GLU A 84 -10.85 -8.88 13.16
CA GLU A 84 -10.85 -9.53 14.48
C GLU A 84 -10.46 -11.02 14.39
N GLU A 85 -9.91 -11.42 13.24
CA GLU A 85 -9.40 -12.78 13.02
C GLU A 85 -8.28 -13.13 13.99
N GLN A 86 -8.06 -14.43 14.17
CA GLN A 86 -6.97 -14.93 14.99
C GLN A 86 -5.61 -14.46 14.45
N TRP A 87 -4.64 -14.21 15.35
CA TRP A 87 -3.29 -13.77 14.99
C TRP A 87 -2.57 -14.70 14.00
N SER A 88 -2.84 -16.01 14.08
CA SER A 88 -2.35 -17.00 13.13
C SER A 88 -2.85 -16.76 11.70
N VAL A 89 -4.11 -16.35 11.53
CA VAL A 89 -4.72 -16.01 10.24
C VAL A 89 -4.16 -14.68 9.72
N LYS A 90 -3.97 -13.71 10.61
CA LYS A 90 -3.40 -12.39 10.26
C LYS A 90 -2.01 -12.47 9.65
N ASN A 91 -1.18 -13.46 10.03
CA ASN A 91 0.11 -13.70 9.39
C ASN A 91 -0.02 -13.97 7.88
N GLY A 92 -0.98 -14.80 7.48
CA GLY A 92 -1.25 -15.06 6.06
C GLY A 92 -1.74 -13.82 5.33
N LEU A 93 -2.57 -13.01 6.00
CA LEU A 93 -3.08 -11.77 5.44
C LEU A 93 -2.00 -10.70 5.25
N ILE A 94 -1.00 -10.61 6.14
CA ILE A 94 0.18 -9.75 5.94
C ILE A 94 0.97 -10.20 4.72
N ALA A 95 1.24 -11.51 4.57
CA ALA A 95 2.01 -12.01 3.42
C ALA A 95 1.34 -11.63 2.09
N GLN A 96 0.00 -11.69 2.04
CA GLN A 96 -0.77 -11.21 0.91
C GLN A 96 -0.63 -9.70 0.70
N LEU A 97 -0.71 -8.90 1.78
CA LEU A 97 -0.52 -7.45 1.71
C LEU A 97 0.86 -7.07 1.16
N ILE A 98 1.93 -7.73 1.62
CA ILE A 98 3.30 -7.52 1.12
C ILE A 98 3.36 -7.80 -0.39
N THR A 99 2.80 -8.93 -0.82
CA THR A 99 2.77 -9.31 -2.23
C THR A 99 2.01 -8.28 -3.08
N LEU A 100 0.85 -7.82 -2.63
CA LEU A 100 0.07 -6.79 -3.32
C LEU A 100 0.83 -5.45 -3.39
N ASN A 101 1.54 -5.08 -2.32
CA ASN A 101 2.34 -3.87 -2.27
C ASN A 101 3.47 -3.90 -3.30
N GLU A 102 4.23 -5.00 -3.36
CA GLU A 102 5.30 -5.17 -4.34
C GLU A 102 4.78 -5.15 -5.79
N GLN A 103 3.63 -5.78 -6.03
CA GLN A 103 2.99 -5.77 -7.35
C GLN A 103 2.56 -4.36 -7.76
N ALA A 104 1.97 -3.60 -6.83
CA ALA A 104 1.56 -2.22 -7.08
C ALA A 104 2.76 -1.30 -7.35
N ILE A 105 3.85 -1.44 -6.59
CA ILE A 105 5.10 -0.69 -6.82
C ILE A 105 5.65 -0.99 -8.22
N LYS A 106 5.76 -2.26 -8.60
CA LYS A 106 6.24 -2.66 -9.94
C LYS A 106 5.33 -2.14 -11.04
N ALA A 107 4.01 -2.18 -10.84
CA ALA A 107 3.05 -1.64 -11.79
C ALA A 107 3.23 -0.13 -11.96
N PHE A 108 3.43 0.61 -10.86
CA PHE A 108 3.61 2.06 -10.89
C PHE A 108 4.92 2.41 -11.61
N GLN A 109 6.03 1.75 -11.27
CA GLN A 109 7.32 1.96 -11.95
C GLN A 109 7.19 1.75 -13.46
N LYS A 110 6.56 0.63 -13.87
CA LYS A 110 6.33 0.34 -15.28
C LYS A 110 5.45 1.40 -15.96
N TRP A 111 4.48 1.95 -15.25
CA TRP A 111 3.62 3.02 -15.77
C TRP A 111 4.37 4.37 -15.87
N LEU A 112 5.28 4.67 -14.94
CA LEU A 112 6.15 5.84 -15.05
C LEU A 112 7.08 5.73 -16.26
N ASP A 113 7.63 4.54 -16.53
CA ASP A 113 8.52 4.32 -17.68
C ASP A 113 7.84 4.55 -19.05
N THR A 114 6.50 4.68 -19.09
CA THR A 114 5.76 5.02 -20.32
C THR A 114 5.50 6.52 -20.49
N HIS A 115 5.99 7.38 -19.59
CA HIS A 115 5.80 8.84 -19.58
C HIS A 115 7.13 9.58 -19.54
#